data_AF-A0A7C2QCU2-F1
#
_entry.id   AF-A0A7C2QCU2-F1
#
_cell.length_a   1.000
_cell.length_b   1.000
_cell.length_c   1.000
_cell.angle_alpha   90.00
_cell.angle_beta   90.00
_cell.angle_gamma   90.00
#
_symmetry.space_group_name_H-M   'P 1'
#
loop_
_entity.id
_entity.type
_entity.pdbx_description
1 polymer ?
#
loop_
_entity_poly.entity_id
_entity_poly.type
_entity_poly.pdbx_seq_one_letter_code
_entity_poly.pdbx_strand_id
1 'polypeptide(L)'
;MSKKSIIWSYTKGEFVVFDHYYFSKLYSFLLREYNIYIPTSFEDIFNNNLDILVFNYPEIEFNDFEVQKILELFYQGKTILFLSYYNNEDNSSKICNKVLNKVGLNINYDEVVDEKNNLENDKYLLITSKVGELLKANVSKVFFACSSSISVFDNLLKQKNDIKYIDLLLSEDGVSLVKGAFNNNNGKILAFGSCVFWDNFSLVKFDNFQFVKNIFSFL
;
A
#
# COMPACT_ATOMS: atom_id res chain seq x y z
N MET A 1 -23.30 3.37 -11.93
CA MET A 1 -22.49 2.25 -11.39
C MET A 1 -22.54 2.34 -9.88
N SER A 2 -22.63 1.22 -9.17
CA SER A 2 -22.49 1.21 -7.70
C SER A 2 -21.07 1.63 -7.32
N LYS A 3 -20.93 2.40 -6.24
CA LYS A 3 -19.62 2.73 -5.66
C LYS A 3 -18.88 1.44 -5.29
N LYS A 4 -17.57 1.39 -5.53
CA LYS A 4 -16.72 0.30 -5.04
C LYS A 4 -16.68 0.31 -3.51
N SER A 5 -16.51 -0.87 -2.91
CA SER A 5 -16.41 -1.03 -1.47
C SER A 5 -14.96 -1.18 -1.01
N ILE A 6 -14.56 -0.31 -0.08
CA ILE A 6 -13.28 -0.35 0.62
C ILE A 6 -13.53 -0.92 2.02
N ILE A 7 -12.82 -1.99 2.34
CA ILE A 7 -12.67 -2.48 3.71
C ILE A 7 -11.33 -1.95 4.21
N TRP A 8 -11.37 -1.01 5.15
CA TRP A 8 -10.18 -0.50 5.82
C TRP A 8 -10.04 -1.22 7.15
N SER A 9 -9.12 -2.18 7.24
CA SER A 9 -9.00 -3.04 8.41
C SER A 9 -8.61 -2.24 9.66
N TYR A 10 -9.21 -2.59 10.80
CA TYR A 10 -8.70 -2.29 12.16
C TYR A 10 -8.47 -3.58 12.96
N THR A 11 -8.33 -4.71 12.26
CA THR A 11 -8.29 -6.05 12.84
C THR A 11 -6.90 -6.42 13.37
N LYS A 12 -5.87 -5.65 12.98
CA LYS A 12 -4.45 -5.82 13.31
C LYS A 12 -3.82 -4.57 13.94
N GLY A 13 -4.62 -3.67 14.50
CA GLY A 13 -4.13 -2.44 15.13
C GLY A 13 -3.74 -1.34 14.14
N GLU A 14 -4.23 -1.43 12.90
CA GLU A 14 -3.91 -0.49 11.83
C GLU A 14 -4.33 0.94 12.15
N PHE A 15 -3.64 1.90 11.54
CA PHE A 15 -4.13 3.27 11.52
C PHE A 15 -5.42 3.37 10.70
N VAL A 16 -6.50 3.79 11.36
CA VAL A 16 -7.84 3.90 10.77
C VAL A 16 -8.02 5.19 9.99
N VAL A 17 -8.66 5.09 8.82
CA VAL A 17 -8.86 6.26 7.94
C VAL A 17 -9.75 7.35 8.54
N PHE A 18 -10.58 7.05 9.55
CA PHE A 18 -11.40 8.07 10.20
C PHE A 18 -10.65 8.88 11.26
N ASP A 19 -9.38 8.54 11.56
CA ASP A 19 -8.56 9.38 12.44
C ASP A 19 -8.49 10.79 11.85
N HIS A 20 -9.07 11.75 12.57
CA HIS A 20 -9.23 13.10 12.06
C HIS A 20 -7.89 13.83 11.95
N TYR A 21 -6.95 13.53 12.85
CA TYR A 21 -5.65 14.16 12.90
C TYR A 21 -4.79 13.74 11.73
N TYR A 22 -4.78 12.44 11.42
CA TYR A 22 -3.94 11.89 10.37
C TYR A 22 -4.62 11.84 8.99
N PHE A 23 -5.91 11.53 8.88
CA PHE A 23 -6.50 11.12 7.59
C PHE A 23 -7.79 11.84 7.19
N SER A 24 -8.19 12.93 7.86
CA SER A 24 -9.45 13.63 7.55
C SER A 24 -9.61 14.06 6.09
N LYS A 25 -8.54 14.46 5.40
CA LYS A 25 -8.56 14.80 3.96
C LYS A 25 -8.77 13.55 3.09
N LEU A 26 -8.07 12.47 3.39
CA LEU A 26 -8.21 11.18 2.71
C LEU A 26 -9.64 10.64 2.88
N TYR A 27 -10.13 10.62 4.12
CA TYR A 27 -11.45 10.13 4.45
C TYR A 27 -12.56 10.90 3.73
N SER A 28 -12.46 12.23 3.70
CA SER A 28 -13.41 13.09 3.00
C SER A 28 -13.43 12.85 1.49
N PHE A 29 -12.28 12.51 0.89
CA PHE A 29 -12.22 12.06 -0.50
C PHE A 29 -12.88 10.69 -0.67
N LEU A 30 -12.51 9.71 0.14
CA LEU A 30 -12.99 8.34 -0.02
C LEU A 30 -14.51 8.23 0.19
N LEU A 31 -15.10 8.91 1.17
CA LEU A 31 -16.55 8.87 1.42
C LEU A 31 -17.38 9.37 0.22
N ARG A 32 -16.83 10.29 -0.58
CA ARG A 32 -17.51 10.82 -1.77
C ARG A 32 -17.59 9.80 -2.88
N GLU A 33 -16.60 8.92 -3.00
CA GLU A 33 -16.40 8.04 -4.15
C GLU A 33 -16.66 6.55 -3.84
N TYR A 34 -16.55 6.14 -2.58
CA TYR A 34 -16.54 4.73 -2.16
C TYR A 34 -17.51 4.46 -1.01
N ASN A 35 -17.90 3.19 -0.84
CA ASN A 35 -18.48 2.70 0.40
C ASN A 35 -17.34 2.22 1.29
N ILE A 36 -17.25 2.72 2.53
CA ILE A 36 -16.16 2.38 3.45
C ILE A 36 -16.72 1.59 4.62
N TYR A 37 -16.10 0.46 4.93
CA TYR A 37 -16.38 -0.33 6.13
C TYR A 37 -15.08 -0.60 6.89
N ILE A 38 -15.17 -0.60 8.21
CA ILE A 38 -14.02 -0.64 9.11
C ILE A 38 -14.25 -1.75 10.15
N PRO A 39 -13.84 -2.99 9.85
CA PRO A 39 -14.01 -4.12 10.75
C PRO A 39 -13.02 -4.05 11.91
N THR A 40 -13.48 -4.46 13.09
CA THR A 40 -12.64 -4.62 14.29
C THR A 40 -12.27 -6.08 14.55
N SER A 41 -12.88 -7.03 13.83
CA SER A 41 -12.53 -8.46 13.83
C SER A 41 -12.20 -8.93 12.41
N PHE A 42 -11.29 -9.89 12.27
CA PHE A 42 -10.85 -10.36 10.95
C PHE A 42 -11.99 -11.01 10.17
N GLU A 43 -12.88 -11.74 10.85
CA GLU A 43 -14.04 -12.40 10.27
C GLU A 43 -15.01 -11.38 9.64
N ASP A 44 -15.15 -10.19 10.23
CA ASP A 44 -16.06 -9.15 9.73
C ASP A 44 -15.66 -8.57 8.37
N ILE A 45 -14.40 -8.76 7.94
CA ILE A 45 -13.94 -8.39 6.59
C ILE A 45 -14.81 -9.08 5.52
N PHE A 46 -15.26 -10.31 5.77
CA PHE A 46 -15.97 -11.14 4.80
C PHE A 46 -17.50 -10.97 4.86
N ASN A 47 -18.02 -10.20 5.81
CA ASN A 47 -19.46 -9.96 5.97
C ASN A 47 -20.02 -8.92 5.00
N ASN A 48 -19.15 -8.27 4.21
CA ASN A 48 -19.51 -7.15 3.35
C ASN A 48 -19.02 -7.39 1.91
N ASN A 49 -19.63 -6.71 0.94
CA ASN A 49 -19.05 -6.67 -0.40
C ASN A 49 -17.68 -5.99 -0.32
N LEU A 50 -16.66 -6.64 -0.85
CA LEU A 50 -15.26 -6.23 -0.77
C LEU A 50 -14.69 -6.11 -2.17
N ASP A 51 -14.21 -4.93 -2.54
CA ASP A 51 -13.43 -4.71 -3.76
C ASP A 51 -11.96 -4.42 -3.43
N ILE A 52 -11.74 -3.62 -2.38
CA ILE A 52 -10.43 -3.15 -1.93
C ILE A 52 -10.29 -3.42 -0.43
N LEU A 53 -9.23 -4.11 -0.02
CA LEU A 53 -8.86 -4.35 1.38
C LEU A 53 -7.58 -3.58 1.71
N VAL A 54 -7.58 -2.81 2.79
CA VAL A 54 -6.44 -1.99 3.21
C VAL A 54 -5.95 -2.44 4.59
N PHE A 55 -4.67 -2.82 4.66
CA PHE A 55 -3.92 -3.03 5.89
C PHE A 55 -2.89 -1.89 6.01
N ASN A 56 -3.27 -0.81 6.70
CA ASN A 56 -2.45 0.38 6.84
C ASN A 56 -1.65 0.36 8.14
N TYR A 57 -0.38 -0.04 8.08
CA TYR A 57 0.49 -0.18 9.26
C TYR A 57 -0.05 -1.19 10.29
N PRO A 58 -0.15 -2.50 9.95
CA PRO A 58 -0.59 -3.51 10.91
C PRO A 58 0.49 -3.77 11.98
N GLU A 59 0.07 -3.87 13.25
CA GLU A 59 0.93 -4.08 14.43
C GLU A 59 0.74 -5.46 15.07
N ILE A 60 -0.29 -6.21 14.66
CA ILE A 60 -0.57 -7.58 15.13
C ILE A 60 -0.25 -8.59 14.02
N GLU A 61 0.46 -9.67 14.36
CA GLU A 61 0.80 -10.71 13.38
C GLU A 61 -0.46 -11.39 12.78
N PHE A 62 -0.38 -11.72 11.50
CA PHE A 62 -1.33 -12.61 10.84
C PHE A 62 -1.03 -14.07 11.18
N ASN A 63 -2.07 -14.83 11.50
CA ASN A 63 -1.99 -16.29 11.60
C ASN A 63 -2.16 -16.94 10.21
N ASP A 64 -1.89 -18.25 10.12
CA ASP A 64 -1.91 -18.96 8.83
C ASP A 64 -3.29 -18.98 8.17
N PHE A 65 -4.37 -19.04 8.95
CA PHE A 65 -5.74 -18.98 8.44
C PHE A 65 -6.03 -17.62 7.79
N GLU A 66 -5.60 -16.53 8.43
CA GLU A 66 -5.78 -15.17 7.91
C GLU A 66 -4.96 -14.95 6.64
N VAL A 67 -3.70 -15.40 6.63
CA VAL A 67 -2.85 -15.38 5.44
C VAL A 67 -3.53 -16.11 4.28
N GLN A 68 -4.07 -17.31 4.53
CA GLN A 68 -4.78 -18.07 3.50
C GLN A 68 -6.00 -17.31 2.97
N LYS A 69 -6.82 -16.72 3.85
CA LYS A 69 -8.01 -15.98 3.45
C LYS A 69 -7.68 -14.75 2.61
N ILE A 70 -6.62 -14.03 2.94
CA ILE A 70 -6.17 -12.88 2.14
C ILE A 70 -5.70 -13.34 0.76
N LEU A 71 -5.01 -14.48 0.67
CA LEU A 71 -4.58 -15.04 -0.62
C LEU A 71 -5.77 -15.51 -1.46
N GLU A 72 -6.80 -16.09 -0.85
CA GLU A 72 -8.04 -16.45 -1.54
C GLU A 72 -8.66 -15.22 -2.22
N LEU A 73 -8.75 -14.08 -1.51
CA LEU A 73 -9.24 -12.82 -2.07
C LEU A 73 -8.39 -12.35 -3.26
N PHE A 74 -7.06 -12.41 -3.14
CA PHE A 74 -6.16 -12.06 -4.24
C PHE A 74 -6.46 -12.93 -5.48
N TYR A 75 -6.53 -14.25 -5.35
CA TYR A 75 -6.82 -15.13 -6.48
C TYR A 75 -8.25 -15.03 -7.01
N GLN A 76 -9.20 -14.49 -6.23
CA GLN A 76 -10.56 -14.16 -6.65
C GLN A 76 -10.67 -12.81 -7.38
N GLY A 77 -9.55 -12.12 -7.63
CA GLY A 77 -9.55 -10.86 -8.37
C GLY A 77 -9.73 -9.61 -7.50
N LYS A 78 -9.61 -9.73 -6.17
CA LYS A 78 -9.70 -8.59 -5.25
C LYS A 78 -8.37 -7.83 -5.16
N THR A 79 -8.48 -6.58 -4.73
CA THR A 79 -7.33 -5.69 -4.50
C THR A 79 -7.02 -5.61 -3.03
N ILE A 80 -5.76 -5.82 -2.64
CA ILE A 80 -5.29 -5.73 -1.26
C ILE A 80 -4.06 -4.81 -1.18
N LEU A 81 -4.07 -3.89 -0.22
CA LEU A 81 -2.97 -2.96 0.04
C LEU A 81 -2.33 -3.29 1.38
N PHE A 82 -1.01 -3.43 1.38
CA PHE A 82 -0.19 -3.51 2.59
C PHE A 82 0.73 -2.30 2.64
N LEU A 83 0.61 -1.54 3.71
CA LEU A 83 1.45 -0.37 3.96
C LEU A 83 2.23 -0.58 5.23
N SER A 84 3.53 -0.31 5.13
CA SER A 84 4.48 -0.41 6.24
C SER A 84 5.15 0.94 6.49
N TYR A 85 6.23 0.95 7.27
CA TYR A 85 7.10 2.09 7.49
C TYR A 85 8.56 1.65 7.38
N TYR A 86 9.50 2.61 7.26
CA TYR A 86 10.94 2.31 7.22
C TYR A 86 11.43 1.49 8.43
N ASN A 87 12.57 0.82 8.27
CA ASN A 87 13.29 0.13 9.34
C ASN A 87 12.46 -0.94 10.12
N ASN A 88 11.35 -1.40 9.55
CA ASN A 88 10.44 -2.36 10.20
C ASN A 88 9.97 -1.89 11.60
N GLU A 89 9.69 -0.59 11.73
CA GLU A 89 9.12 -0.03 12.97
C GLU A 89 7.83 -0.77 13.36
N ASP A 90 7.70 -1.07 14.66
CA ASP A 90 6.65 -1.91 15.26
C ASP A 90 6.45 -3.29 14.60
N ASN A 91 7.46 -3.80 13.90
CA ASN A 91 7.38 -5.01 13.08
C ASN A 91 6.38 -4.93 11.91
N SER A 92 5.95 -3.75 11.50
CA SER A 92 4.95 -3.55 10.44
C SER A 92 5.35 -4.25 9.13
N SER A 93 6.61 -4.14 8.69
CA SER A 93 7.11 -4.79 7.46
C SER A 93 7.10 -6.31 7.62
N LYS A 94 7.54 -6.82 8.78
CA LYS A 94 7.54 -8.25 9.11
C LYS A 94 6.14 -8.83 9.10
N ILE A 95 5.17 -8.11 9.64
CA ILE A 95 3.76 -8.51 9.67
C ILE A 95 3.21 -8.55 8.24
N CYS A 96 3.43 -7.49 7.44
CA CYS A 96 3.02 -7.46 6.03
C CYS A 96 3.64 -8.63 5.23
N ASN A 97 4.92 -8.91 5.45
CA ASN A 97 5.68 -9.94 4.75
C ASN A 97 5.16 -11.38 5.01
N LYS A 98 4.36 -11.63 6.06
CA LYS A 98 3.66 -12.91 6.24
C LYS A 98 2.76 -13.26 5.04
N VAL A 99 2.14 -12.23 4.44
CA VAL A 99 1.31 -12.37 3.25
C VAL A 99 2.11 -12.09 1.97
N LEU A 100 2.86 -10.97 1.93
CA LEU A 100 3.57 -10.54 0.73
C LEU A 100 4.54 -11.60 0.20
N ASN A 101 5.26 -12.28 1.10
CA ASN A 101 6.23 -13.31 0.71
C ASN A 101 5.55 -14.49 -0.01
N LYS A 102 4.27 -14.75 0.27
CA LYS A 102 3.50 -15.81 -0.40
C LYS A 102 3.20 -15.46 -1.85
N VAL A 103 3.25 -14.19 -2.24
CA VAL A 103 3.14 -13.74 -3.65
C VAL A 103 4.47 -13.23 -4.21
N GLY A 104 5.58 -13.47 -3.51
CA GLY A 104 6.93 -13.13 -3.96
C GLY A 104 7.35 -11.68 -3.77
N LEU A 105 6.53 -10.84 -3.12
CA LEU A 105 6.91 -9.49 -2.72
C LEU A 105 7.56 -9.50 -1.33
N ASN A 106 8.45 -8.55 -1.07
CA ASN A 106 9.06 -8.35 0.24
C ASN A 106 9.29 -6.86 0.50
N ILE A 107 8.75 -6.34 1.60
CA ILE A 107 9.16 -5.03 2.13
C ILE A 107 10.44 -5.25 2.95
N ASN A 108 11.54 -4.67 2.51
CA ASN A 108 12.83 -4.81 3.18
C ASN A 108 12.83 -4.06 4.52
N TYR A 109 13.72 -4.43 5.43
CA TYR A 109 13.83 -3.79 6.75
C TYR A 109 14.93 -2.74 6.70
N ASP A 110 14.79 -1.79 5.78
CA ASP A 110 15.79 -0.77 5.47
C ASP A 110 15.19 0.62 5.49
N GLU A 111 16.06 1.61 5.27
CA GLU A 111 15.71 3.01 5.18
C GLU A 111 16.11 3.47 3.77
N VAL A 112 15.12 3.87 2.97
CA VAL A 112 15.41 4.55 1.71
C VAL A 112 15.62 6.03 2.02
N VAL A 113 16.80 6.54 1.66
CA VAL A 113 17.21 7.92 1.89
C VAL A 113 17.66 8.57 0.58
N ASP A 114 17.50 9.89 0.48
CA ASP A 114 18.01 10.68 -0.64
C ASP A 114 18.56 12.03 -0.14
N GLU A 115 19.86 12.24 -0.27
CA GLU A 115 20.54 13.46 0.20
C GLU A 115 20.25 14.69 -0.68
N LYS A 116 19.64 14.53 -1.86
CA LYS A 116 19.41 15.60 -2.84
C LYS A 116 17.93 15.86 -3.09
N ASN A 117 17.13 14.81 -3.26
CA ASN A 117 15.71 14.91 -3.58
C ASN A 117 14.88 14.67 -2.33
N ASN A 118 14.93 15.64 -1.43
CA ASN A 118 14.21 15.59 -0.17
C ASN A 118 13.56 16.92 0.19
N LEU A 119 12.63 16.87 1.13
CA LEU A 119 12.00 18.04 1.71
C LEU A 119 12.85 18.55 2.88
N GLU A 120 13.11 19.86 2.92
CA GLU A 120 13.71 20.56 4.07
C GLU A 120 15.11 20.05 4.49
N ASN A 121 15.88 19.49 3.55
CA ASN A 121 17.20 18.87 3.81
C ASN A 121 17.15 17.66 4.73
N ASP A 122 15.99 17.01 4.87
CA ASP A 122 15.85 15.77 5.61
C ASP A 122 15.80 14.59 4.66
N LYS A 123 16.89 13.81 4.61
CA LYS A 123 17.08 12.69 3.69
C LYS A 123 15.99 11.60 3.75
N TYR A 124 15.17 11.55 4.81
CA TYR A 124 14.06 10.60 4.94
C TYR A 124 12.77 11.10 4.28
N LEU A 125 12.68 12.40 4.00
CA LEU A 125 11.50 13.06 3.44
C LEU A 125 11.58 13.09 1.91
N LEU A 126 11.54 11.89 1.31
CA LEU A 126 11.81 11.66 -0.12
C LEU A 126 10.85 12.42 -1.04
N ILE A 127 11.40 12.96 -2.13
CA ILE A 127 10.65 13.51 -3.25
C ILE A 127 11.09 12.78 -4.52
N THR A 128 10.13 12.27 -5.29
CA THR A 128 10.43 11.56 -6.54
C THR A 128 9.48 11.94 -7.66
N SER A 129 10.01 12.01 -8.87
CA SER A 129 9.29 12.15 -10.13
C SER A 129 9.11 10.81 -10.86
N LYS A 130 9.71 9.72 -10.35
CA LYS A 130 9.67 8.39 -10.97
C LYS A 130 8.40 7.62 -10.61
N VAL A 131 7.28 8.16 -11.07
CA VAL A 131 5.95 7.53 -10.94
C VAL A 131 5.72 6.57 -12.10
N GLY A 132 5.32 5.34 -11.79
CA GLY A 132 5.02 4.31 -12.79
C GLY A 132 3.85 4.71 -13.68
N GLU A 133 3.85 4.26 -14.94
CA GLU A 133 2.90 4.69 -15.97
C GLU A 133 1.42 4.54 -15.56
N LEU A 134 1.10 3.52 -14.75
CA LEU A 134 -0.27 3.28 -14.25
C LEU A 134 -0.77 4.38 -13.30
N LEU A 135 0.13 5.14 -12.65
CA LEU A 135 -0.20 6.14 -11.63
C LEU A 135 0.23 7.57 -12.02
N LYS A 136 0.80 7.75 -13.21
CA LYS A 136 1.49 8.99 -13.63
C LYS A 136 0.57 10.12 -14.10
N ALA A 137 -0.70 9.84 -14.39
CA ALA A 137 -1.61 10.81 -14.97
C ALA A 137 -1.73 12.08 -14.10
N ASN A 138 -1.29 13.23 -14.63
CA ASN A 138 -1.24 14.52 -13.92
C ASN A 138 -0.42 14.49 -12.60
N VAL A 139 0.59 13.63 -12.52
CA VAL A 139 1.51 13.55 -11.37
C VAL A 139 2.93 13.79 -11.89
N SER A 140 3.53 14.90 -11.47
CA SER A 140 4.90 15.26 -11.81
C SER A 140 5.87 14.87 -10.70
N LYS A 141 5.49 15.09 -9.43
CA LYS A 141 6.30 14.73 -8.26
C LYS A 141 5.43 14.26 -7.10
N VAL A 142 5.95 13.30 -6.34
CA VAL A 142 5.32 12.74 -5.15
C VAL A 142 6.29 12.84 -3.97
N PHE A 143 5.74 13.22 -2.83
CA PHE A 143 6.37 13.13 -1.53
C PHE A 143 6.11 11.76 -0.90
N PHE A 144 7.14 11.04 -0.47
CA PHE A 144 7.01 9.68 0.03
C PHE A 144 7.96 9.44 1.20
N ALA A 145 7.63 10.02 2.36
CA ALA A 145 8.48 10.02 3.54
C ALA A 145 8.66 8.64 4.18
N CYS A 146 9.82 8.44 4.82
CA CYS A 146 10.12 7.34 5.74
C CYS A 146 9.76 5.98 5.14
N SER A 147 10.34 5.66 3.98
CA SER A 147 10.02 4.46 3.23
C SER A 147 11.06 3.36 3.40
N SER A 148 10.59 2.12 3.50
CA SER A 148 11.37 0.92 3.19
C SER A 148 11.43 0.69 1.67
N SER A 149 12.40 -0.08 1.20
CA SER A 149 12.45 -0.56 -0.19
C SER A 149 11.64 -1.85 -0.37
N ILE A 150 11.24 -2.15 -1.61
CA ILE A 150 10.45 -3.35 -1.94
C ILE A 150 11.16 -4.20 -2.99
N SER A 151 11.37 -5.47 -2.67
CA SER A 151 12.04 -6.44 -3.54
C SER A 151 11.10 -7.58 -3.97
N VAL A 152 11.56 -8.37 -4.94
CA VAL A 152 10.89 -9.60 -5.40
C VAL A 152 11.81 -10.78 -5.11
N PHE A 153 11.29 -11.86 -4.54
CA PHE A 153 12.08 -13.08 -4.32
C PHE A 153 12.24 -13.90 -5.61
N ASP A 154 13.47 -14.01 -6.10
CA ASP A 154 13.82 -14.77 -7.30
C ASP A 154 13.41 -16.25 -7.26
N ASN A 155 13.39 -16.87 -6.07
CA ASN A 155 13.12 -18.30 -5.94
C ASN A 155 11.63 -18.67 -6.15
N LEU A 156 10.70 -17.71 -6.03
CA LEU A 156 9.28 -17.90 -6.30
C LEU A 156 8.88 -17.55 -7.74
N LEU A 157 9.69 -16.73 -8.43
CA LEU A 157 9.49 -16.37 -9.84
C LEU A 157 9.45 -17.61 -10.76
N LYS A 158 10.15 -18.69 -10.38
CA LYS A 158 10.19 -19.94 -11.17
C LYS A 158 8.99 -20.85 -10.98
N GLN A 159 8.15 -20.64 -9.95
CA GLN A 159 7.01 -21.52 -9.63
C GLN A 159 5.65 -20.86 -9.87
N LYS A 160 5.59 -19.53 -10.01
CA LYS A 160 4.33 -18.79 -10.19
C LYS A 160 4.35 -17.99 -11.48
N ASN A 161 4.29 -18.69 -12.62
CA ASN A 161 4.23 -18.08 -13.97
C ASN A 161 3.02 -17.14 -14.18
N ASP A 162 2.07 -17.11 -13.25
CA ASP A 162 0.83 -16.34 -13.33
C ASP A 162 0.85 -15.02 -12.56
N ILE A 163 2.00 -14.60 -11.99
CA ILE A 163 2.12 -13.32 -11.27
C ILE A 163 3.07 -12.38 -12.01
N LYS A 164 2.57 -11.22 -12.40
CA LYS A 164 3.35 -10.10 -12.94
C LYS A 164 3.68 -9.11 -11.83
N TYR A 165 4.92 -8.61 -11.80
CA TYR A 165 5.38 -7.59 -10.87
C TYR A 165 5.57 -6.26 -11.59
N ILE A 166 5.11 -5.15 -10.99
CA ILE A 166 5.22 -3.82 -11.57
C ILE A 166 5.64 -2.82 -10.49
N ASP A 167 6.73 -2.09 -10.75
CA ASP A 167 7.10 -0.91 -9.98
C ASP A 167 6.11 0.23 -10.26
N LEU A 168 5.44 0.71 -9.22
CA LEU A 168 4.42 1.76 -9.29
C LEU A 168 4.96 3.12 -8.85
N LEU A 169 5.99 3.11 -7.99
CA LEU A 169 6.73 4.29 -7.56
C LEU A 169 8.17 3.90 -7.23
N LEU A 170 9.13 4.65 -7.77
CA LEU A 170 10.56 4.48 -7.52
C LEU A 170 11.11 5.74 -6.84
N SER A 171 12.15 5.61 -6.02
CA SER A 171 12.97 6.74 -5.60
C SER A 171 13.73 7.33 -6.80
N GLU A 172 14.34 8.51 -6.64
CA GLU A 172 15.17 9.09 -7.70
C GLU A 172 16.42 8.27 -8.02
N ASP A 173 16.85 7.39 -7.12
CA ASP A 173 17.92 6.41 -7.39
C ASP A 173 17.40 5.08 -7.97
N GLY A 174 16.09 4.96 -8.20
CA GLY A 174 15.49 3.76 -8.82
C GLY A 174 15.16 2.63 -7.83
N VAL A 175 15.09 2.93 -6.53
CA VAL A 175 14.67 1.96 -5.50
C VAL A 175 13.14 1.91 -5.46
N SER A 176 12.55 0.71 -5.47
CA SER A 176 11.09 0.54 -5.41
C SER A 176 10.51 0.95 -4.06
N LEU A 177 9.63 1.95 -4.07
CA LEU A 177 8.88 2.45 -2.91
C LEU A 177 7.45 1.89 -2.88
N VAL A 178 6.88 1.61 -4.05
CA VAL A 178 5.57 0.96 -4.21
C VAL A 178 5.67 -0.06 -5.33
N LYS A 179 5.29 -1.31 -5.05
CA LYS A 179 5.30 -2.41 -6.04
C LYS A 179 4.05 -3.24 -5.96
N GLY A 180 3.53 -3.62 -7.12
CA GLY A 180 2.36 -4.48 -7.25
C GLY A 180 2.69 -5.88 -7.75
N ALA A 181 1.99 -6.88 -7.22
CA ALA A 181 1.86 -8.23 -7.74
C ALA A 181 0.46 -8.40 -8.33
N PHE A 182 0.38 -8.87 -9.57
CA PHE A 182 -0.83 -8.96 -10.37
C PHE A 182 -1.02 -10.38 -10.87
N ASN A 183 -2.17 -11.00 -10.62
CA ASN A 183 -2.47 -12.32 -11.17
C ASN A 183 -3.38 -12.25 -12.41
N ASN A 184 -3.54 -13.39 -13.09
CA ASN A 184 -4.36 -13.53 -14.30
C ASN A 184 -5.88 -13.31 -14.07
N ASN A 185 -6.34 -13.33 -12.82
CA ASN A 185 -7.74 -13.09 -12.45
C ASN A 185 -8.01 -11.62 -12.08
N ASN A 186 -7.11 -10.69 -12.47
CA ASN A 186 -7.14 -9.27 -12.11
C ASN A 186 -6.95 -8.98 -10.61
N GLY A 187 -6.48 -9.96 -9.83
CA GLY A 187 -6.14 -9.78 -8.43
C GLY A 187 -4.90 -8.92 -8.29
N LYS A 188 -4.90 -8.03 -7.29
CA LYS A 188 -3.82 -7.08 -7.04
C LYS A 188 -3.40 -7.15 -5.58
N ILE A 189 -2.12 -7.34 -5.32
CA ILE A 189 -1.52 -7.03 -4.02
C ILE A 189 -0.52 -5.90 -4.25
N LEU A 190 -0.73 -4.77 -3.58
CA LEU A 190 0.18 -3.63 -3.60
C LEU A 190 0.89 -3.52 -2.26
N ALA A 191 2.22 -3.49 -2.30
CA ALA A 191 3.07 -3.21 -1.15
C ALA A 191 3.55 -1.75 -1.23
N PHE A 192 3.52 -1.06 -0.09
CA PHE A 192 3.99 0.30 0.09
C PHE A 192 5.03 0.32 1.21
N GLY A 193 6.20 0.91 0.93
CA GLY A 193 7.25 1.06 1.92
C GLY A 193 6.94 2.10 3.00
N SER A 194 5.88 2.90 2.83
CA SER A 194 5.42 3.93 3.75
C SER A 194 3.89 3.97 3.83
N CYS A 195 3.37 4.24 5.03
CA CYS A 195 1.95 4.40 5.34
C CYS A 195 1.52 5.88 5.46
N VAL A 196 2.48 6.82 5.44
CA VAL A 196 2.23 8.24 5.73
C VAL A 196 2.12 9.12 4.50
N PHE A 197 2.39 8.61 3.29
CA PHE A 197 2.34 9.41 2.05
C PHE A 197 0.96 10.01 1.73
N TRP A 198 -0.09 9.47 2.34
CA TRP A 198 -1.48 9.89 2.19
C TRP A 198 -2.10 10.44 3.48
N ASP A 199 -1.28 10.74 4.49
CA ASP A 199 -1.73 11.49 5.66
C ASP A 199 -2.00 12.97 5.33
N ASN A 200 -2.55 13.71 6.29
CA ASN A 200 -2.95 15.09 6.13
C ASN A 200 -1.79 16.03 5.78
N PHE A 201 -0.58 15.71 6.25
CA PHE A 201 0.64 16.48 5.96
C PHE A 201 1.10 16.23 4.53
N SER A 202 1.24 14.97 4.15
CA SER A 202 1.77 14.51 2.87
C SER A 202 0.81 14.80 1.73
N LEU A 203 -0.52 14.69 1.95
CA LEU A 203 -1.53 14.93 0.91
C LEU A 203 -1.48 16.32 0.28
N VAL A 204 -0.98 17.33 1.00
CA VAL A 204 -0.86 18.70 0.49
C VAL A 204 0.53 19.03 -0.05
N LYS A 205 1.43 18.05 -0.11
CA LYS A 205 2.75 18.19 -0.72
C LYS A 205 2.69 17.73 -2.17
N PHE A 206 3.32 18.51 -3.06
CA PHE A 206 3.44 18.22 -4.49
C PHE A 206 2.11 17.72 -5.08
N ASP A 207 2.13 16.61 -5.82
CA ASP A 207 0.95 16.03 -6.46
C ASP A 207 0.38 14.83 -5.66
N ASN A 208 0.69 14.71 -4.36
CA ASN A 208 0.28 13.55 -3.55
C ASN A 208 -1.23 13.27 -3.59
N PHE A 209 -2.06 14.31 -3.52
CA PHE A 209 -3.50 14.11 -3.61
C PHE A 209 -3.94 13.54 -4.97
N GLN A 210 -3.31 13.97 -6.06
CA GLN A 210 -3.59 13.42 -7.38
C GLN A 210 -3.02 12.00 -7.52
N PHE A 211 -1.84 11.73 -6.96
CA PHE A 211 -1.26 10.39 -6.89
C PHE A 211 -2.17 9.41 -6.14
N VAL A 212 -2.70 9.81 -4.98
CA VAL A 212 -3.68 9.01 -4.21
C VAL A 212 -4.96 8.76 -5.02
N LYS A 213 -5.49 9.79 -5.71
CA LYS A 213 -6.63 9.59 -6.62
C LYS A 213 -6.33 8.57 -7.72
N ASN A 214 -5.13 8.63 -8.31
CA ASN A 214 -4.71 7.69 -9.34
C ASN A 214 -4.59 6.26 -8.78
N ILE A 215 -4.08 6.09 -7.55
CA ILE A 215 -4.08 4.79 -6.87
C ILE A 215 -5.50 4.25 -6.82
N PHE A 216 -6.43 4.95 -6.16
CA PHE A 216 -7.79 4.48 -5.95
C PHE A 216 -8.62 4.34 -7.25
N SER A 217 -8.28 5.08 -8.31
CA SER A 217 -8.89 4.91 -9.63
C SER A 217 -8.35 3.67 -10.36
N PHE A 218 -7.08 3.34 -10.13
CA PHE A 218 -6.42 2.15 -10.68
C PHE A 218 -6.85 0.85 -9.97
N LEU A 219 -7.15 0.91 -8.67
CA LEU A 219 -7.66 -0.22 -7.88
C LEU A 219 -9.01 -0.68 -8.43
#